data_AF-A0A4Y7U4N7-F1
#
_entry.id   AF-A0A4Y7U4N7-F1
#
_cell.length_a   1.000
_cell.length_b   1.000
_cell.length_c   1.000
_cell.angle_alpha   90.00
_cell.angle_beta   90.00
_cell.angle_gamma   90.00
#
_symmetry.space_group_name_H-M   'P 1'
#
loop_
_entity.id
_entity.type
_entity.pdbx_description
1 polymer ?
#
loop_
_entity_poly.entity_id
_entity_poly.type
_entity_poly.pdbx_seq_one_letter_code
_entity_poly.pdbx_strand_id
1 'polypeptide(L)'
;LDVIGYQVPAGHKIEVSISPTYWPQIWPSKEIANIKLDLEYSQLILPLVNHFEEVQLDYPLSETAQPLEKIIHREGSRTRDVTKRLTTNEWELRDYSDEGLRTLKDSHITYGTENLNIYTIKEDD
;
A
#
# COMPACT_ATOMS: atom_id res chain seq x y z
N LEU A 1 -5.39 11.04 7.86
CA LEU A 1 -4.87 9.98 8.75
C LEU A 1 -6.00 9.01 8.97
N ASP A 2 -5.75 7.73 8.75
CA ASP A 2 -6.69 6.71 9.19
C ASP A 2 -6.73 6.71 10.72
N VAL A 3 -7.91 6.55 11.29
CA VAL A 3 -8.09 6.49 12.74
C VAL A 3 -7.80 5.06 13.18
N ILE A 4 -6.56 4.79 13.60
CA ILE A 4 -6.12 3.48 14.06
C ILE A 4 -5.62 3.54 15.51
N GLY A 5 -5.82 2.45 16.25
CA GLY A 5 -5.06 2.15 17.46
C GLY A 5 -3.92 1.19 17.11
N TYR A 6 -2.70 1.47 17.57
CA TYR A 6 -1.54 0.62 17.27
C TYR A 6 -0.71 0.37 18.53
N GLN A 7 -0.35 -0.89 18.77
CA GLN A 7 0.58 -1.28 19.81
C GLN A 7 1.96 -1.50 19.19
N VAL A 8 2.94 -0.68 19.57
CA VAL A 8 4.33 -0.83 19.12
C VAL A 8 5.00 -1.94 19.94
N PRO A 9 5.43 -3.06 19.33
CA PRO A 9 6.05 -4.16 20.07
C PRO A 9 7.40 -3.77 20.67
N ALA A 10 7.83 -4.49 21.70
CA ALA A 10 9.14 -4.31 22.30
C ALA A 10 10.26 -4.47 21.25
N GLY A 11 11.21 -3.53 21.22
CA GLY A 11 12.31 -3.51 20.25
C GLY A 11 12.01 -2.80 18.93
N HIS A 12 10.75 -2.43 18.68
CA HIS A 12 10.37 -1.66 17.49
C HIS A 12 10.47 -0.15 17.72
N LYS A 13 10.50 0.62 16.62
CA LYS A 13 10.59 2.09 16.64
C LYS A 13 9.55 2.69 15.70
N ILE A 14 9.12 3.91 16.00
CA ILE A 14 8.30 4.73 15.11
C ILE A 14 9.25 5.56 14.24
N GLU A 15 9.08 5.48 12.92
CA GLU A 15 9.78 6.30 11.95
C GLU A 15 8.81 7.30 11.33
N VAL A 16 9.27 8.55 11.18
CA VAL A 16 8.53 9.59 10.44
C VAL A 16 9.37 9.98 9.23
N SER A 17 8.79 9.79 8.04
CA SER A 17 9.38 10.20 6.77
C SER A 17 8.54 11.32 6.16
N ILE A 18 9.21 12.36 5.66
CA ILE A 18 8.58 13.52 5.01
C ILE A 18 9.20 13.65 3.63
N SER A 19 8.36 13.69 2.60
CA SER A 19 8.77 13.84 1.22
C SER A 19 7.83 14.83 0.51
N PRO A 20 8.35 15.74 -0.33
CA PRO A 20 7.51 16.62 -1.15
C PRO A 20 6.78 15.88 -2.28
N THR A 21 7.17 14.64 -2.54
CA THR A 21 6.68 13.85 -3.68
C THR A 21 6.22 12.48 -3.21
N TYR A 22 5.06 12.02 -3.71
CA TYR A 22 4.53 10.69 -3.45
C TYR A 22 4.12 9.98 -4.76
N TRP A 23 4.96 10.11 -5.78
CA TRP A 23 4.77 9.41 -7.06
C TRP A 23 4.94 7.89 -6.87
N PRO A 24 4.09 7.04 -7.46
CA PRO A 24 3.04 7.34 -8.45
C PRO A 24 1.65 7.66 -7.86
N GLN A 25 1.49 7.58 -6.53
CA GLN A 25 0.18 7.75 -5.89
C GLN A 25 -0.35 9.17 -6.04
N ILE A 26 0.55 10.16 -6.03
CA ILE A 26 0.25 11.56 -6.28
C ILE A 26 1.26 12.10 -7.30
N TRP A 27 0.77 12.74 -8.36
CA TRP A 27 1.64 13.43 -9.32
C TRP A 27 2.44 14.54 -8.61
N PRO A 28 3.76 14.62 -8.83
CA PRO A 28 4.54 15.74 -8.31
C PRO A 28 4.03 17.07 -8.85
N SER A 29 4.24 18.11 -8.05
CA SER A 29 4.10 19.49 -8.51
C SER A 29 5.11 19.79 -9.61
N LYS A 30 4.72 20.62 -10.58
CA LYS A 30 5.64 21.17 -11.59
C LYS A 30 6.77 21.99 -10.96
N GLU A 31 6.45 22.75 -9.92
CA GLU A 31 7.44 23.52 -9.16
C GLU A 31 8.13 22.63 -8.12
N ILE A 32 9.46 22.68 -8.06
CA ILE A 32 10.26 21.95 -7.08
C ILE A 32 9.94 22.47 -5.67
N ALA A 33 9.25 21.64 -4.89
CA ALA A 33 8.98 21.92 -3.50
C ALA A 33 10.20 21.61 -2.62
N ASN A 34 10.74 22.64 -1.97
CA ASN A 34 11.79 22.48 -0.96
C ASN A 34 11.15 22.41 0.43
N ILE A 35 11.41 21.33 1.16
CA ILE A 35 10.96 21.18 2.55
C ILE A 35 12.13 21.50 3.47
N LYS A 36 11.94 22.48 4.36
CA LYS A 36 12.81 22.73 5.50
C LYS A 36 12.01 22.41 6.76
N LEU A 37 12.52 21.49 7.56
CA LEU A 37 11.93 21.13 8.83
C LEU A 37 12.73 21.80 9.94
N ASP A 38 12.07 22.67 10.69
CA ASP A 38 12.61 23.23 11.91
C ASP A 38 12.22 22.33 13.08
N LEU A 39 13.17 21.52 13.56
CA LEU A 39 12.93 20.56 14.64
C LEU A 39 12.73 21.23 16.00
N GLU A 40 13.11 22.50 16.18
CA GLU A 40 12.84 23.23 17.42
C GLU A 40 11.36 23.59 17.56
N TYR A 41 10.69 23.80 16.42
CA TYR A 41 9.27 24.19 16.36
C TYR A 41 8.36 23.09 15.81
N SER A 42 8.88 21.89 15.60
CA SER A 42 8.13 20.73 15.11
C SER A 42 8.04 19.67 16.19
N GLN A 43 6.85 19.07 16.34
CA GLN A 43 6.61 17.99 17.29
C GLN A 43 5.69 16.94 16.70
N LEU A 44 5.92 15.68 17.09
CA LEU A 44 5.01 14.57 16.82
C LEU A 44 4.19 14.32 18.08
N ILE A 45 2.89 14.63 18.03
CA ILE A 45 1.96 14.39 19.13
C ILE A 45 1.26 13.06 18.88
N LEU A 46 1.58 12.05 19.68
CA LEU A 46 0.94 10.74 19.64
C LEU A 46 0.06 10.58 20.89
N PRO A 47 -1.27 10.50 20.76
CA PRO A 47 -2.13 10.19 21.89
C PRO A 47 -1.85 8.76 22.36
N LEU A 48 -1.44 8.61 23.62
CA LEU A 48 -1.24 7.31 24.25
C LEU A 48 -2.49 6.91 25.01
N VAL A 49 -2.85 5.62 24.92
CA VAL A 49 -3.90 5.03 25.74
C VAL A 49 -3.26 4.59 27.06
N ASN A 50 -3.42 5.41 28.12
CA ASN A 50 -2.78 5.18 29.42
C ASN A 50 -3.29 3.92 30.15
N HIS A 51 -4.57 3.63 29.97
CA HIS A 51 -5.24 2.47 30.55
C HIS A 51 -5.94 1.73 29.42
N PHE A 52 -5.18 0.88 28.74
CA PHE A 52 -5.77 -0.06 27.80
C PHE A 52 -6.42 -1.19 28.61
N GLU A 53 -7.74 -1.20 28.64
CA GLU A 53 -8.50 -2.39 29.00
C GLU A 53 -8.85 -3.09 27.70
N GLU A 54 -8.49 -4.36 27.60
CA GLU A 54 -8.92 -5.18 26.49
C GLU A 54 -10.43 -5.33 26.56
N VAL A 55 -11.13 -4.60 25.68
CA VAL A 55 -12.58 -4.76 25.54
C VAL A 55 -12.83 -6.00 24.70
N GLN A 56 -13.11 -7.10 25.37
CA GLN A 56 -13.76 -8.24 24.75
C GLN A 56 -15.21 -7.85 24.55
N LEU A 57 -15.56 -7.53 23.30
CA LEU A 57 -16.95 -7.33 22.92
C LEU A 57 -17.70 -8.65 23.14
N ASP A 58 -18.75 -8.63 23.96
CA ASP A 58 -19.65 -9.79 24.17
C ASP A 58 -20.63 -9.94 22.99
N TYR A 59 -20.07 -9.86 21.79
CA TYR A 59 -20.74 -10.20 20.54
C TYR A 59 -20.02 -11.40 19.95
N PRO A 60 -20.74 -12.37 19.37
CA PRO A 60 -20.07 -13.36 18.55
C PRO A 60 -19.27 -12.63 17.48
N LEU A 61 -18.05 -13.11 17.22
CA LEU A 61 -17.26 -12.62 16.09
C LEU A 61 -18.14 -12.60 14.85
N SER A 62 -18.06 -11.53 14.06
CA SER A 62 -18.79 -11.43 12.80
C SER A 62 -18.58 -12.73 12.02
N GLU A 63 -19.67 -13.43 11.75
CA GLU A 63 -19.60 -14.62 10.91
C GLU A 63 -19.29 -14.19 9.49
N THR A 64 -18.23 -14.75 8.92
CA THR A 64 -17.95 -14.65 7.50
C THR A 64 -18.23 -16.01 6.88
N ALA A 65 -18.85 -16.01 5.71
CA ALA A 65 -19.00 -17.25 4.94
C ALA A 65 -17.61 -17.87 4.73
N GLN A 66 -17.51 -19.20 4.83
CA GLN A 66 -16.27 -19.87 4.53
C GLN A 66 -15.82 -19.55 3.09
N PRO A 67 -14.52 -19.33 2.84
CA PRO A 67 -14.03 -19.13 1.49
C PRO A 67 -14.48 -20.28 0.58
N LEU A 68 -15.06 -19.95 -0.57
CA LEU A 68 -15.47 -20.96 -1.55
C LEU A 68 -14.27 -21.82 -1.97
N GLU A 69 -14.47 -23.12 -2.10
CA GLU A 69 -13.44 -24.02 -2.61
C GLU A 69 -13.12 -23.71 -4.07
N LYS A 70 -11.83 -23.71 -4.39
CA LYS A 70 -11.33 -23.31 -5.71
C LYS A 70 -10.39 -24.38 -6.26
N ILE A 71 -10.44 -24.56 -7.57
CA ILE A 71 -9.41 -25.28 -8.32
C ILE A 71 -8.52 -24.22 -8.95
N ILE A 72 -7.24 -24.21 -8.59
CA ILE A 72 -6.24 -23.30 -9.16
C ILE A 72 -5.70 -23.93 -10.44
N HIS A 73 -5.85 -23.23 -11.57
CA HIS A 73 -5.33 -23.64 -12.87
C HIS A 73 -4.00 -22.95 -13.18
N ARG A 74 -3.84 -21.72 -12.66
CA ARG A 74 -2.63 -20.91 -12.78
C ARG A 74 -2.48 -20.06 -11.53
N GLU A 75 -1.29 -20.09 -10.95
CA GLU A 75 -0.94 -19.21 -9.83
C GLU A 75 -0.86 -17.76 -10.27
N GLY A 76 -1.22 -16.85 -9.36
CA GLY A 76 -1.04 -15.42 -9.59
C GLY A 76 0.44 -15.03 -9.54
N SER A 77 0.76 -13.91 -10.16
CA SER A 77 2.08 -13.31 -10.09
C SER A 77 1.98 -11.79 -10.15
N ARG A 78 2.95 -11.10 -9.54
CA ARG A 78 3.02 -9.64 -9.58
C ARG A 78 4.46 -9.20 -9.79
N THR A 79 4.65 -8.23 -10.67
CA THR A 79 5.93 -7.54 -10.84
C THR A 79 5.72 -6.04 -10.64
N ARG A 80 6.73 -5.40 -10.08
CA ARG A 80 6.75 -3.95 -9.90
C ARG A 80 8.14 -3.43 -10.24
N ASP A 81 8.29 -3.03 -11.49
CA ASP A 81 9.58 -2.68 -12.07
C ASP A 81 9.71 -1.16 -12.17
N VAL A 82 10.84 -0.64 -11.68
CA VAL A 82 11.21 0.78 -11.79
C VAL A 82 12.40 0.89 -12.72
N THR A 83 12.23 1.62 -13.83
CA THR A 83 13.29 1.87 -14.81
C THR A 83 13.60 3.36 -14.87
N LYS A 84 14.87 3.73 -14.61
CA LYS A 84 15.40 5.06 -14.90
C LYS A 84 16.15 5.04 -16.23
N ARG A 85 15.63 5.71 -17.25
CA ARG A 85 16.33 5.93 -18.52
C ARG A 85 17.30 7.11 -18.37
N LEU A 86 18.59 6.79 -18.21
CA LEU A 86 19.64 7.80 -17.96
C LEU A 86 19.89 8.76 -19.13
N THR A 87 19.54 8.38 -20.36
CA THR A 87 19.75 9.23 -21.55
C THR A 87 18.63 10.23 -21.79
N THR A 88 17.43 9.95 -21.28
CA THR A 88 16.23 10.80 -21.47
C THR A 88 15.73 11.40 -20.16
N ASN A 89 16.34 11.05 -19.03
CA ASN A 89 15.91 11.36 -17.67
C ASN A 89 14.43 11.01 -17.42
N GLU A 90 13.98 9.89 -17.98
CA GLU A 90 12.63 9.39 -17.80
C GLU A 90 12.62 8.27 -16.76
N TRP A 91 11.66 8.32 -15.86
CA TRP A 91 11.32 7.25 -14.93
C TRP A 91 10.04 6.57 -15.39
N GLU A 92 10.07 5.24 -15.43
CA GLU A 92 8.92 4.40 -15.73
C GLU A 92 8.70 3.43 -14.57
N LEU A 93 7.49 3.38 -14.03
CA LEU A 93 7.02 2.33 -13.14
C LEU A 93 6.02 1.48 -13.88
N ARG A 94 6.35 0.19 -14.02
CA ARG A 94 5.44 -0.84 -14.52
C ARG A 94 5.00 -1.72 -13.36
N ASP A 95 3.73 -1.66 -13.01
CA ASP A 95 3.10 -2.53 -12.01
C ASP A 95 2.16 -3.48 -12.73
N TYR A 96 2.57 -4.75 -12.85
CA TYR A 96 1.80 -5.81 -13.49
C TYR A 96 1.32 -6.80 -12.43
N SER A 97 0.03 -7.14 -12.46
CA SER A 97 -0.59 -8.13 -11.58
C SER A 97 -1.42 -9.10 -12.41
N ASP A 98 -1.07 -10.39 -12.38
CA ASP A 98 -1.92 -11.50 -12.78
C ASP A 98 -2.47 -12.16 -11.53
N GLU A 99 -3.78 -12.16 -11.35
CA GLU A 99 -4.47 -12.81 -10.23
C GLU A 99 -4.56 -14.33 -10.40
N GLY A 100 -3.98 -14.86 -11.49
CA GLY A 100 -4.02 -16.26 -11.85
C GLY A 100 -5.36 -16.64 -12.48
N LEU A 101 -5.61 -17.94 -12.56
CA LEU A 101 -6.85 -18.50 -13.11
C LEU A 101 -7.38 -19.57 -12.17
N ARG A 102 -8.65 -19.43 -11.76
CA ARG A 102 -9.30 -20.37 -10.84
C ARG A 102 -10.74 -20.63 -11.19
N THR A 103 -11.22 -21.82 -10.85
CA THR A 103 -12.65 -22.20 -10.94
C THR A 103 -13.21 -22.40 -9.54
N LEU A 104 -14.36 -21.80 -9.26
CA LEU A 104 -15.15 -22.11 -8.07
C LEU A 104 -15.78 -23.50 -8.23
N LYS A 105 -15.56 -24.41 -7.29
CA LYS A 105 -16.00 -25.81 -7.45
C LYS A 105 -17.51 -25.94 -7.64
N ASP A 106 -18.29 -25.21 -6.85
CA ASP A 106 -19.74 -25.39 -6.78
C ASP A 106 -20.49 -24.72 -7.94
N SER A 107 -20.08 -23.51 -8.32
CA SER A 107 -20.74 -22.75 -9.39
C SER A 107 -20.15 -22.99 -10.77
N HIS A 108 -19.00 -23.68 -10.83
CA HIS A 108 -18.22 -23.91 -12.05
C HIS A 108 -17.79 -22.62 -12.79
N ILE A 109 -17.82 -21.48 -12.10
CA ILE A 109 -17.37 -20.20 -12.66
C ILE A 109 -15.85 -20.18 -12.67
N THR A 110 -15.27 -20.05 -13.86
CA THR A 110 -13.84 -19.85 -14.07
C THR A 110 -13.54 -18.38 -14.29
N TYR A 111 -12.60 -17.83 -13.53
CA TYR A 111 -12.24 -16.42 -13.62
C TYR A 111 -10.76 -16.20 -13.32
N GLY A 112 -10.24 -15.14 -13.93
CA GLY A 112 -8.88 -14.63 -13.77
C GLY A 112 -8.85 -13.18 -14.22
N THR A 113 -7.90 -12.42 -13.72
CA THR A 113 -7.78 -10.99 -14.04
C THR A 113 -6.32 -10.63 -14.16
N GLU A 114 -6.00 -9.82 -15.16
CA GLU A 114 -4.69 -9.24 -15.33
C GLU A 114 -4.84 -7.72 -15.35
N ASN A 115 -3.88 -7.03 -14.75
CA ASN A 115 -3.83 -5.59 -14.69
C ASN A 115 -2.40 -5.12 -14.93
N LEU A 116 -2.24 -4.09 -15.76
CA LEU A 116 -0.97 -3.43 -16.01
C LEU A 116 -1.18 -1.92 -15.84
N ASN A 117 -0.49 -1.34 -14.87
CA ASN A 117 -0.40 0.09 -14.70
C ASN A 117 1.00 0.56 -15.11
N ILE A 118 1.06 1.55 -15.99
CA ILE A 118 2.31 2.19 -16.41
C ILE A 118 2.23 3.65 -16.00
N TYR A 119 3.20 4.08 -15.21
CA TYR A 119 3.39 5.48 -14.82
C TYR A 119 4.72 5.94 -15.39
N THR A 120 4.73 7.08 -16.07
CA THR A 120 5.95 7.62 -16.68
C THR A 120 6.09 9.08 -16.35
N ILE A 121 7.25 9.50 -15.85
CA ILE A 121 7.56 10.89 -15.58
C ILE A 121 8.94 11.24 -16.10
N LYS A 122 9.11 12.45 -16.63
CA LYS A 122 10.40 12.98 -17.04
C LYS A 122 10.89 13.97 -15.98
N GLU A 123 12.17 13.88 -15.62
CA GLU A 123 12.78 14.87 -14.73
C GLU A 123 12.71 16.26 -15.38
N ASP A 124 12.36 17.27 -14.58
CA ASP A 124 12.25 18.69 -14.96
C ASP A 124 11.16 19.07 -15.99
N ASP A 125 10.10 18.25 -16.15
CA ASP A 125 8.93 18.55 -17.00
C ASP A 125 7.80 19.32 -16.25
#